data_AF-A0A1A2EM93-F1
#
_entry.id   AF-A0A1A2EM93-F1
#
_cell.length_a   1.000
_cell.length_b   1.000
_cell.length_c   1.000
_cell.angle_alpha   90.00
_cell.angle_beta   90.00
_cell.angle_gamma   90.00
#
_symmetry.space_group_name_H-M   'P 1'
#
loop_
_entity.id
_entity.type
_entity.pdbx_description
1 polymer ?
#
loop_
_entity_poly.entity_id
_entity_poly.type
_entity_poly.pdbx_seq_one_letter_code
_entity_poly.pdbx_strand_id
1 'polypeptide(L)'
;MASETSETTATDVRNALSEQAAELGWQRTQRERVDIYGRGAAHVHAVWRDSGTLNGGAHYDDSVLLAYTTELAKIQSWLAR
;
A
#
# COMPACT_ATOMS: atom_id res chain seq x y z
N MET A 1 1.05 27.96 21.50
CA MET A 1 1.02 26.48 21.51
C MET A 1 -0.12 26.06 20.58
N ALA A 2 0.14 26.06 19.27
CA ALA A 2 -0.86 25.68 18.28
C ALA A 2 -0.70 24.17 18.02
N SER A 3 -1.81 23.45 18.12
CA SER A 3 -1.88 22.01 17.88
C SER A 3 -1.55 21.73 16.41
N GLU A 4 -0.41 21.08 16.15
CA GLU A 4 -0.15 20.38 14.89
C GLU A 4 -1.10 19.19 14.84
N THR A 5 -2.27 19.41 14.27
CA THR A 5 -3.08 18.32 13.73
C THR A 5 -2.33 17.90 12.48
N SER A 6 -1.54 16.81 12.55
CA SER A 6 -0.73 16.34 11.43
C SER A 6 -1.62 16.08 10.21
N GLU A 7 -1.65 17.06 9.31
CA GLU A 7 -2.27 16.95 8.00
C GLU A 7 -1.31 16.09 7.17
N THR A 8 -1.43 14.77 7.29
CA THR A 8 -0.70 13.81 6.46
C THR A 8 -1.05 14.12 5.00
N THR A 9 -0.12 14.74 4.29
CA THR A 9 -0.32 15.13 2.90
C THR A 9 -0.45 13.89 2.04
N ALA A 10 -1.00 14.04 0.83
CA ALA A 10 -1.26 12.90 -0.04
C ALA A 10 -0.02 11.99 -0.18
N THR A 11 1.14 12.56 -0.54
CA THR A 11 2.42 11.84 -0.66
C THR A 11 2.82 11.07 0.60
N ASP A 12 2.45 11.58 1.77
CA ASP A 12 2.79 10.95 3.05
C ASP A 12 2.07 9.62 3.22
N VAL A 13 0.85 9.46 2.69
CA VAL A 13 0.09 8.21 2.79
C VAL A 13 0.77 7.08 2.00
N ARG A 14 1.20 7.35 0.77
CA ARG A 14 1.89 6.35 -0.07
C ARG A 14 3.25 5.98 0.50
N ASN A 15 3.98 6.95 1.02
CA ASN A 15 5.28 6.72 1.65
C ASN A 15 5.13 5.95 2.97
N ALA A 16 4.19 6.32 3.83
CA ALA A 16 3.93 5.61 5.08
C ALA A 16 3.55 4.13 4.85
N LEU A 17 2.74 3.84 3.83
CA LEU A 17 2.44 2.45 3.45
C LEU A 17 3.72 1.71 3.02
N SER A 18 4.58 2.36 2.24
CA SER A 18 5.85 1.78 1.78
C SER A 18 6.81 1.50 2.92
N GLU A 19 6.93 2.41 3.88
CA GLU A 19 7.79 2.26 5.06
C GLU A 19 7.30 1.10 5.94
N GLN A 20 6.00 1.09 6.27
CA GLN A 20 5.39 0.00 7.05
C GLN A 20 5.58 -1.36 6.37
N ALA A 21 5.42 -1.44 5.04
CA ALA A 21 5.60 -2.68 4.30
C ALA A 21 7.06 -3.15 4.36
N ALA A 22 8.02 -2.24 4.21
CA ALA A 22 9.44 -2.56 4.27
C ALA A 22 9.86 -3.07 5.66
N GLU A 23 9.35 -2.48 6.74
CA GLU A 23 9.56 -2.96 8.12
C GLU A 23 9.07 -4.39 8.33
N LEU A 24 8.03 -4.80 7.60
CA LEU A 24 7.44 -6.14 7.65
C LEU A 24 8.04 -7.10 6.60
N GLY A 25 9.15 -6.72 5.97
CA GLY A 25 9.90 -7.54 5.03
C GLY A 25 9.31 -7.62 3.62
N TRP A 26 8.39 -6.74 3.26
CA TRP A 26 7.89 -6.66 1.88
C TRP A 26 8.85 -5.87 1.00
N GLN A 27 9.05 -6.35 -0.22
CA GLN A 27 9.82 -5.65 -1.24
C GLN A 27 8.88 -4.84 -2.13
N ARG A 28 9.10 -3.53 -2.23
CA ARG A 28 8.29 -2.64 -3.07
C ARG A 28 8.93 -2.47 -4.44
N THR A 29 8.14 -2.70 -5.49
CA THR A 29 8.41 -2.25 -6.85
C THR A 29 7.41 -1.17 -7.23
N GLN A 30 7.88 0.06 -7.43
CA GLN A 30 7.04 1.18 -7.87
C GLN A 30 6.98 1.23 -9.40
N ARG A 31 5.77 1.31 -9.96
CA ARG A 31 5.50 1.47 -11.40
C ARG A 31 4.45 2.55 -11.62
N GLU A 32 4.86 3.75 -12.01
CA GLU A 32 3.96 4.90 -12.20
C GLU A 32 2.99 5.07 -10.99
N ARG A 33 1.74 4.66 -11.15
CA ARG A 33 0.67 4.72 -10.15
C ARG A 33 0.46 3.44 -9.35
N VAL A 34 1.20 2.38 -9.62
CA VAL A 34 1.05 1.08 -8.95
C VAL A 34 2.28 0.81 -8.11
N ASP A 35 2.08 0.50 -6.84
CA ASP A 35 3.10 -0.11 -6.00
C ASP A 35 2.80 -1.59 -5.87
N ILE A 36 3.80 -2.42 -6.14
CA ILE A 36 3.73 -3.87 -6.01
C ILE A 36 4.59 -4.25 -4.81
N TYR A 37 3.96 -4.82 -3.79
CA TYR A 37 4.62 -5.35 -2.61
C TYR A 37 4.71 -6.87 -2.74
N GLY A 38 5.91 -7.42 -2.81
CA GLY A 38 6.16 -8.86 -2.89
C GLY A 38 6.78 -9.42 -1.61
N ARG A 39 6.32 -10.60 -1.18
CA ARG A 39 6.94 -11.36 -0.08
C ARG A 39 6.68 -12.86 -0.27
N GLY A 40 7.68 -13.57 -0.80
CA GLY A 40 7.51 -14.96 -1.22
C GLY A 40 6.54 -15.06 -2.41
N ALA A 41 5.54 -15.93 -2.31
CA ALA A 41 4.50 -16.07 -3.33
C ALA A 41 3.42 -14.95 -3.27
N ALA A 42 3.32 -14.27 -2.13
CA ALA A 42 2.31 -13.25 -1.90
C ALA A 42 2.68 -11.93 -2.59
N HIS A 43 1.69 -11.33 -3.26
CA HIS A 43 1.81 -9.99 -3.83
C HIS A 43 0.61 -9.14 -3.44
N VAL A 44 0.86 -7.89 -3.08
CA VAL A 44 -0.17 -6.87 -2.87
C VAL A 44 0.09 -5.72 -3.83
N HIS A 45 -0.88 -5.41 -4.67
CA HIS A 45 -0.82 -4.25 -5.56
C HIS A 45 -1.63 -3.13 -4.92
N ALA A 46 -1.03 -1.95 -4.75
CA ALA A 46 -1.71 -0.71 -4.41
C ALA A 46 -1.73 0.20 -5.64
N VAL A 47 -2.91 0.51 -6.14
CA VAL A 47 -3.13 1.39 -7.29
C VAL A 47 -3.55 2.75 -6.77
N TRP A 48 -2.74 3.76 -7.07
CA TRP A 48 -2.91 5.12 -6.61
C TRP A 48 -3.57 5.99 -7.67
N ARG A 49 -4.44 6.89 -7.22
CA ARG A 49 -5.00 7.95 -8.04
C ARG A 49 -4.00 9.10 -8.24
N ASP A 50 -3.31 9.43 -7.17
CA ASP A 50 -2.26 10.45 -7.06
C ASP A 50 -1.34 10.04 -5.91
N SER A 51 -0.48 10.91 -5.41
CA SER A 51 0.49 10.51 -4.38
C SER A 51 -0.14 10.11 -3.05
N GLY A 52 -1.45 10.31 -2.81
CA GLY A 52 -2.11 9.90 -1.55
C GLY A 52 -3.54 9.44 -1.58
N THR A 53 -4.20 9.55 -2.72
CA THR A 53 -5.53 8.98 -2.89
C THR A 53 -5.36 7.58 -3.46
N LEU A 54 -5.78 6.55 -2.72
CA LEU A 54 -5.84 5.20 -3.25
C LEU A 54 -7.02 5.07 -4.23
N ASN A 55 -6.81 4.41 -5.36
CA ASN A 55 -7.88 4.02 -6.29
C ASN A 55 -8.33 2.58 -6.05
N GLY A 56 -7.42 1.71 -5.63
CA GLY A 56 -7.73 0.38 -5.12
C GLY A 56 -6.51 -0.50 -4.95
N GLY A 57 -6.73 -1.77 -4.70
CA GLY A 57 -5.67 -2.76 -4.60
C GLY A 57 -6.15 -4.18 -4.80
N ALA A 58 -5.18 -5.05 -5.02
CA ALA A 58 -5.41 -6.46 -5.28
C ALA A 58 -4.40 -7.29 -4.49
N HIS A 59 -4.86 -8.40 -3.93
CA HIS A 59 -4.04 -9.38 -3.23
C HIS A 59 -3.95 -10.64 -4.07
N TYR A 60 -2.72 -11.10 -4.28
CA TYR A 60 -2.40 -12.30 -5.01
C TYR A 60 -1.59 -13.25 -4.14
N ASP A 61 -1.73 -14.54 -4.40
CA ASP A 61 -0.83 -15.59 -3.91
C ASP A 61 -0.51 -16.51 -5.08
N ASP A 62 0.78 -16.73 -5.34
CA ASP A 62 1.27 -17.52 -6.48
C ASP A 62 0.61 -17.14 -7.83
N SER A 63 0.54 -15.83 -8.07
CA SER A 63 -0.10 -15.22 -9.26
C SER A 63 -1.63 -15.40 -9.35
N VAL A 64 -2.28 -16.05 -8.37
CA VAL A 64 -3.74 -16.17 -8.29
C VAL A 64 -4.31 -14.95 -7.58
N LEU A 65 -5.24 -14.25 -8.24
CA LEU A 65 -5.97 -13.15 -7.62
C LEU A 65 -6.91 -13.68 -6.54
N LEU A 66 -6.71 -13.28 -5.29
CA LEU A 66 -7.52 -13.70 -4.14
C LEU A 66 -8.59 -12.67 -3.77
N ALA A 67 -8.27 -11.38 -3.86
CA ALA A 67 -9.19 -10.32 -3.46
C ALA A 67 -8.87 -8.98 -4.13
N TYR A 68 -9.89 -8.13 -4.24
CA TYR A 68 -9.75 -6.72 -4.59
C TYR A 68 -10.37 -5.83 -3.51
N THR A 69 -9.94 -4.57 -3.43
CA THR A 69 -10.50 -3.57 -2.51
C THR A 69 -10.27 -2.16 -3.03
N THR A 70 -11.08 -1.21 -2.58
CA THR A 70 -10.83 0.23 -2.73
C THR A 70 -10.36 0.88 -1.42
N GLU A 71 -10.22 0.10 -0.35
CA GLU A 71 -9.94 0.60 1.00
C GLU A 71 -8.48 0.42 1.37
N LEU A 72 -7.83 1.51 1.79
CA LEU A 72 -6.44 1.49 2.23
C LEU A 72 -6.23 0.60 3.46
N ALA A 73 -7.16 0.63 4.41
CA ALA A 73 -7.11 -0.20 5.62
C ALA A 73 -7.05 -1.70 5.30
N LYS A 74 -7.72 -2.13 4.22
CA LYS A 74 -7.68 -3.52 3.79
C LYS A 74 -6.32 -3.90 3.20
N ILE A 75 -5.72 -3.02 2.39
CA ILE A 75 -4.35 -3.20 1.87
C ILE A 75 -3.35 -3.30 3.03
N GLN A 76 -3.43 -2.39 4.01
CA GLN A 76 -2.60 -2.44 5.22
C GLN A 76 -2.77 -3.77 5.96
N SER A 77 -4.00 -4.28 6.08
CA SER A 77 -4.26 -5.58 6.72
C SER A 77 -3.71 -6.79 5.97
N TRP A 78 -3.43 -6.68 4.66
CA TRP A 78 -2.75 -7.72 3.90
C TRP A 78 -1.24 -7.66 4.11
N LEU A 79 -0.68 -6.45 4.12
CA LEU A 79 0.75 -6.23 4.36
C LEU A 79 1.16 -6.53 5.81
N ALA A 80 0.24 -6.39 6.77
CA ALA A 80 0.45 -6.72 8.18
C ALA A 80 0.54 -8.23 8.49
N ARG A 81 0.25 -9.10 7.51
CA ARG A 81 0.31 -10.56 7.68
C ARG A 81 1.73 -11.08 7.64
#